data_AF-A0A957S7R5-F1
#
_entry.id   AF-A0A957S7R5-F1
#
_cell.length_a   1.000
_cell.length_b   1.000
_cell.length_c   1.000
_cell.angle_alpha   90.00
_cell.angle_beta   90.00
_cell.angle_gamma   90.00
#
_symmetry.space_group_name_H-M   'P 1'
#
loop_
_entity.id
_entity.type
_entity.pdbx_description
1 polymer ?
#
loop_
_entity_poly.entity_id
_entity_poly.type
_entity_poly.pdbx_seq_one_letter_code
_entity_poly.pdbx_strand_id
1 'polypeptide(L)'
;RVFVANSAQDTITVIRADSRTVVGNVDLRNSSCNDPDRNRVFQPRGLAVTLNNDRLYVTRFLSFTKEGGTQGADDGKEGVVCELNIPADVATLPTVAGVVKLGSQDTGFNIDANGDTVADPTKAFPNQLQSIVIRGNQAYLPNIAASPSKPLKFNVDTQAFVNVIDNAATGTPADASADKFINLHLGARDPEAGKTKLFFANPWAIAFTNQSGAGNAYAVSAGSDLLVKLNVDASGVLSFTVDANTTRYIDLNDPEDPATADANAGKNPLGIVIRNGDTAYTMNYVSRNVSVVNLATDQVIQVIKLTDLPPAGTLAEELLVGKEMFFSSRGHFNRPAGTTASTDNRLSSEGWQNCGSCHFAGLTDAVVWQFVPGPRKSIPMNGTWSPHNPFDQRMLNYSAFFDEVEDFEINVRNVSGPGALAAPIAGSVQDPQHGLIISDTGDLNSAPAVINQFALPNAGRPQQTVTLPGSNTDWPALTALKEWVRFAIRTPNGALTTEELTAGGGATTGGLSQSNVEQG
;
A
#
# COMPACT_ATOMS: atom_id res chain seq x y z
N ARG A 1 -1.42 13.25 26.26
CA ARG A 1 -2.40 12.18 25.94
C ARG A 1 -1.80 11.30 24.85
N VAL A 2 -2.20 10.04 24.77
CA VAL A 2 -1.92 9.14 23.65
C VAL A 2 -3.26 8.84 22.98
N PHE A 3 -3.27 8.80 21.65
CA PHE A 3 -4.44 8.50 20.85
C PHE A 3 -4.22 7.19 20.09
N VAL A 4 -5.21 6.31 20.09
CA VAL A 4 -5.15 5.01 19.42
C VAL A 4 -6.34 4.89 18.48
N ALA A 5 -6.06 4.63 17.20
CA ALA A 5 -7.09 4.38 16.21
C ALA A 5 -7.57 2.93 16.27
N ASN A 6 -8.84 2.72 16.63
CA ASN A 6 -9.45 1.40 16.66
C ASN A 6 -10.17 1.16 15.34
N SER A 7 -9.43 0.62 14.38
CA SER A 7 -9.91 0.49 12.99
C SER A 7 -11.18 -0.32 12.82
N ALA A 8 -11.46 -1.33 13.67
CA ALA A 8 -12.64 -2.17 13.56
C ALA A 8 -13.87 -1.59 14.29
N GLN A 9 -13.63 -0.77 15.32
CA GLN A 9 -14.65 -0.14 16.15
C GLN A 9 -15.04 1.25 15.68
N ASP A 10 -14.34 1.80 14.68
CA ASP A 10 -14.54 3.17 14.18
C ASP A 10 -14.41 4.25 15.28
N THR A 11 -13.47 4.06 16.20
CA THR A 11 -13.26 4.97 17.35
C THR A 11 -11.79 5.37 17.51
N ILE A 12 -11.58 6.46 18.25
CA ILE A 12 -10.27 6.81 18.82
C ILE A 12 -10.29 6.61 20.33
N THR A 13 -9.45 5.73 20.86
CA THR A 13 -9.21 5.65 22.31
C THR A 13 -8.27 6.76 22.74
N VAL A 14 -8.65 7.45 23.82
CA VAL A 14 -7.85 8.50 24.45
C VAL A 14 -7.28 7.97 25.74
N ILE A 15 -5.94 8.00 25.86
CA ILE A 15 -5.21 7.50 27.01
C ILE A 15 -4.46 8.65 27.68
N ARG A 16 -4.54 8.71 29.00
CA ARG A 16 -3.67 9.55 29.81
C ARG A 16 -2.28 8.93 29.89
N ALA A 17 -1.28 9.64 29.39
CA ALA A 17 0.09 9.12 29.34
C ALA A 17 0.74 9.04 30.73
N ASP A 18 0.34 9.91 31.65
CA ASP A 18 0.86 10.01 33.01
C ASP A 18 0.35 8.90 33.92
N SER A 19 -0.96 8.63 33.90
CA SER A 19 -1.59 7.56 34.68
C SER A 19 -1.68 6.23 33.94
N ARG A 20 -1.45 6.22 32.62
CA ARG A 20 -1.67 5.07 31.72
C ARG A 20 -3.10 4.53 31.80
N THR A 21 -4.07 5.41 32.01
CA THR A 21 -5.49 5.06 32.09
C THR A 21 -6.25 5.54 30.86
N VAL A 22 -7.25 4.77 30.44
CA VAL A 22 -8.18 5.17 29.39
C VAL A 22 -9.08 6.29 29.92
N VAL A 23 -9.22 7.37 29.15
CA VAL A 23 -10.19 8.45 29.39
C VAL A 23 -11.55 8.06 28.81
N GLY A 24 -11.52 7.49 27.61
CA GLY A 24 -12.71 7.05 26.88
C GLY A 24 -12.43 6.94 25.38
N ASN A 25 -13.49 6.84 24.60
CA ASN A 25 -13.44 6.67 23.15
C ASN A 25 -14.24 7.76 22.44
N VAL A 26 -13.70 8.29 21.34
CA VAL A 26 -14.41 9.17 20.41
C VAL A 26 -15.05 8.33 19.31
N ASP A 27 -16.36 8.44 19.13
CA ASP A 27 -17.10 7.75 18.06
C ASP A 27 -16.99 8.51 16.73
N LEU A 28 -16.27 7.93 15.77
CA LEU A 28 -16.15 8.52 14.43
C LEU A 28 -17.25 8.03 13.49
N ARG A 29 -17.77 6.81 13.68
CA ARG A 29 -18.83 6.22 12.85
C ARG A 29 -20.10 7.07 12.87
N ASN A 30 -20.51 7.49 14.06
CA ASN A 30 -21.72 8.28 14.27
C ASN A 30 -21.48 9.79 14.28
N SER A 31 -20.35 10.24 13.75
CA SER A 31 -19.99 11.66 13.68
C SER A 31 -20.22 12.26 12.30
N SER A 32 -20.10 13.59 12.19
CA SER A 32 -20.14 14.29 10.90
C SER A 32 -18.99 13.90 9.96
N CYS A 33 -17.91 13.32 10.48
CA CYS A 33 -16.80 12.82 9.66
C CYS A 33 -17.18 11.62 8.78
N ASN A 34 -18.28 10.94 9.07
CA ASN A 34 -18.78 9.81 8.28
C ASN A 34 -20.04 10.15 7.48
N ASP A 35 -20.48 11.40 7.50
CA ASP A 35 -21.60 11.86 6.68
C ASP A 35 -21.26 11.82 5.18
N PRO A 36 -22.26 11.66 4.30
CA PRO A 36 -23.70 11.57 4.60
C PRO A 36 -24.18 10.16 4.99
N ASP A 37 -23.30 9.15 4.99
CA ASP A 37 -23.69 7.74 5.14
C ASP A 37 -22.92 7.08 6.29
N ARG A 38 -23.51 7.16 7.48
CA ARG A 38 -22.96 6.62 8.72
C ARG A 38 -22.97 5.08 8.80
N ASN A 39 -23.54 4.40 7.79
CA ASN A 39 -23.44 2.94 7.71
C ASN A 39 -22.05 2.49 7.24
N ARG A 40 -21.30 3.37 6.58
CA ARG A 40 -19.91 3.14 6.20
C ARG A 40 -19.07 2.90 7.44
N VAL A 41 -18.10 2.01 7.33
CA VAL A 41 -17.05 1.86 8.33
C VAL A 41 -16.03 2.98 8.15
N PHE A 42 -15.77 3.76 9.20
CA PHE A 42 -14.82 4.87 9.14
C PHE A 42 -13.37 4.38 9.08
N GLN A 43 -13.04 3.27 9.74
CA GLN A 43 -11.72 2.64 9.76
C GLN A 43 -10.59 3.66 9.98
N PRO A 44 -10.51 4.31 11.17
CA PRO A 44 -9.48 5.29 11.44
C PRO A 44 -8.08 4.68 11.29
N ARG A 45 -7.16 5.41 10.64
CA ARG A 45 -5.80 4.91 10.35
C ARG A 45 -4.71 5.88 10.76
N GLY A 46 -4.39 6.86 9.92
CA GLY A 46 -3.37 7.86 10.17
C GLY A 46 -3.83 8.85 11.24
N LEU A 47 -2.94 9.20 12.17
CA LEU A 47 -3.18 10.16 13.23
C LEU A 47 -2.05 11.21 13.24
N ALA A 48 -2.41 12.49 13.36
CA ALA A 48 -1.45 13.57 13.60
C ALA A 48 -2.02 14.59 14.58
N VAL A 49 -1.17 15.04 15.51
CA VAL A 49 -1.54 16.04 16.53
C VAL A 49 -0.74 17.31 16.28
N THR A 50 -1.38 18.47 16.39
CA THR A 50 -0.72 19.77 16.27
C THR A 50 0.25 20.01 17.42
N LEU A 51 1.29 20.81 17.19
CA LEU A 51 2.35 21.06 18.18
C LEU A 51 1.82 21.69 19.49
N ASN A 52 0.81 22.55 19.39
CA ASN A 52 0.11 23.16 20.52
C ASN A 52 -0.91 22.22 21.19
N ASN A 53 -1.07 20.98 20.70
CA ASN A 53 -1.93 19.93 21.25
C ASN A 53 -3.42 20.29 21.32
N ASP A 54 -3.92 21.10 20.39
CA ASP A 54 -5.32 21.53 20.32
C ASP A 54 -6.12 20.86 19.19
N ARG A 55 -5.45 20.19 18.24
CA ARG A 55 -6.11 19.51 17.12
C ARG A 55 -5.52 18.13 16.88
N LEU A 56 -6.39 17.17 16.61
CA LEU A 56 -6.05 15.83 16.15
C LEU A 56 -6.69 15.60 14.78
N TYR A 57 -5.89 15.23 13.80
CA TYR A 57 -6.34 14.79 12.49
C TYR A 57 -6.36 13.28 12.41
N VAL A 58 -7.45 12.74 11.85
CA VAL A 58 -7.65 11.30 11.68
C VAL A 58 -8.02 11.01 10.24
N THR A 59 -7.23 10.19 9.56
CA THR A 59 -7.59 9.75 8.20
C THR A 59 -8.65 8.65 8.26
N ARG A 60 -9.62 8.71 7.35
CA ARG A 60 -10.47 7.56 7.02
C ARG A 60 -9.72 6.69 6.03
N PHE A 61 -9.52 5.41 6.35
CA PHE A 61 -8.70 4.55 5.53
C PHE A 61 -9.20 4.43 4.08
N LEU A 62 -10.48 4.14 3.88
CA LEU A 62 -11.06 3.93 2.55
C LEU A 62 -11.89 5.11 2.06
N SER A 63 -11.75 5.42 0.79
CA SER A 63 -12.57 6.40 0.10
C SER A 63 -13.89 5.78 -0.35
N PHE A 64 -14.93 6.59 -0.25
CA PHE A 64 -16.29 6.19 -0.59
C PHE A 64 -16.87 7.13 -1.64
N THR A 65 -17.94 6.67 -2.30
CA THR A 65 -18.65 7.45 -3.31
C THR A 65 -19.12 8.77 -2.72
N LYS A 66 -18.68 9.86 -3.36
CA LYS A 66 -19.07 11.23 -3.00
C LYS A 66 -20.48 11.53 -3.52
N GLU A 67 -21.08 12.61 -3.06
CA GLU A 67 -22.36 13.08 -3.61
C GLU A 67 -22.23 13.35 -5.13
N GLY A 68 -23.14 12.80 -5.92
CA GLY A 68 -23.08 12.86 -7.39
C GLY A 68 -21.99 11.99 -8.03
N GLY A 69 -21.16 11.28 -7.25
CA GLY A 69 -20.11 10.39 -7.76
C GLY A 69 -20.65 9.04 -8.25
N THR A 70 -19.94 8.43 -9.20
CA THR A 70 -20.28 7.10 -9.75
C THR A 70 -19.23 6.06 -9.36
N GLN A 71 -19.65 4.88 -8.89
CA GLN A 71 -18.68 3.81 -8.61
C GLN A 71 -17.97 3.36 -9.88
N GLY A 72 -16.66 3.14 -9.78
CA GLY A 72 -15.82 2.76 -10.91
C GLY A 72 -15.47 3.90 -11.86
N ALA A 73 -15.80 5.15 -11.54
CA ALA A 73 -15.26 6.33 -12.20
C ALA A 73 -14.07 6.90 -11.41
N ASP A 74 -13.11 7.48 -12.13
CA ASP A 74 -11.86 8.06 -11.59
C ASP A 74 -12.09 9.26 -10.65
N ASP A 75 -13.23 9.92 -10.78
CA ASP A 75 -13.65 11.06 -9.97
C ASP A 75 -14.84 10.73 -9.06
N GLY A 76 -15.23 9.46 -8.99
CA GLY A 76 -16.45 9.00 -8.34
C GLY A 76 -16.41 8.95 -6.82
N LYS A 77 -15.21 9.00 -6.22
CA LYS A 77 -15.02 8.90 -4.76
C LYS A 77 -14.18 10.05 -4.20
N GLU A 78 -14.24 10.23 -2.89
CA GLU A 78 -13.44 11.22 -2.16
C GLU A 78 -12.84 10.63 -0.87
N GLY A 79 -11.62 11.08 -0.56
CA GLY A 79 -10.96 10.82 0.71
C GLY A 79 -11.49 11.74 1.81
N VAL A 80 -11.28 11.36 3.06
CA VAL A 80 -11.71 12.15 4.23
C VAL A 80 -10.64 12.16 5.31
N VAL A 81 -10.41 13.35 5.86
CA VAL A 81 -9.68 13.58 7.10
C VAL A 81 -10.59 14.28 8.10
N CYS A 82 -10.76 13.67 9.26
CA CYS A 82 -11.55 14.20 10.37
C CYS A 82 -10.66 15.05 11.28
N GLU A 83 -11.10 16.26 11.61
CA GLU A 83 -10.46 17.12 12.60
C GLU A 83 -11.21 17.02 13.94
N LEU A 84 -10.48 16.77 15.00
CA LEU A 84 -10.95 16.73 16.38
C LEU A 84 -10.33 17.89 17.16
N ASN A 85 -11.15 18.69 17.84
CA ASN A 85 -10.68 19.64 18.83
C ASN A 85 -10.25 18.89 20.09
N ILE A 86 -9.02 19.13 20.53
CA ILE A 86 -8.44 18.54 21.71
C ILE A 86 -8.61 19.53 22.88
N PRO A 87 -9.44 19.24 23.89
CA PRO A 87 -9.65 20.15 25.02
C PRO A 87 -8.40 20.26 25.91
N ALA A 88 -8.20 21.41 26.57
CA ALA A 88 -7.08 21.61 27.49
C ALA A 88 -7.14 20.65 28.71
N ASP A 89 -8.36 20.36 29.19
CA ASP A 89 -8.55 19.34 30.21
C ASP A 89 -8.27 17.93 29.64
N VAL A 90 -7.28 17.27 30.24
CA VAL A 90 -6.81 15.93 29.84
C VAL A 90 -7.81 14.81 30.19
N ALA A 91 -8.79 15.08 31.06
CA ALA A 91 -9.87 14.16 31.39
C ALA A 91 -11.08 14.26 30.43
N THR A 92 -11.14 15.32 29.61
CA THR A 92 -12.20 15.51 28.63
C THR A 92 -11.81 14.91 27.28
N LEU A 93 -12.76 14.24 26.62
CA LEU A 93 -12.57 13.65 25.30
C LEU A 93 -12.50 14.72 24.20
N PRO A 94 -11.70 14.52 23.14
CA PRO A 94 -11.78 15.32 21.93
C PRO A 94 -13.16 15.26 21.29
N THR A 95 -13.54 16.33 20.58
CA THR A 95 -14.82 16.43 19.87
C THR A 95 -14.59 16.73 18.40
N VAL A 96 -15.41 16.17 17.51
CA VAL A 96 -15.35 16.48 16.07
C VAL A 96 -15.57 17.96 15.83
N ALA A 97 -14.63 18.58 15.11
CA ALA A 97 -14.57 20.00 14.82
C ALA A 97 -14.73 20.29 13.32
N GLY A 98 -14.22 19.41 12.45
CA GLY A 98 -14.21 19.64 11.01
C GLY A 98 -13.98 18.38 10.19
N VAL A 99 -14.26 18.49 8.89
CA VAL A 99 -14.05 17.43 7.91
C VAL A 99 -13.39 18.04 6.69
N VAL A 100 -12.22 17.51 6.32
CA VAL A 100 -11.56 17.86 5.06
C VAL A 100 -11.81 16.72 4.07
N LYS A 101 -12.48 17.04 2.97
CA LYS A 101 -12.72 16.11 1.87
C LYS A 101 -11.62 16.27 0.83
N LEU A 102 -11.02 15.17 0.41
CA LEU A 102 -9.93 15.14 -0.56
C LEU A 102 -10.45 14.65 -1.91
N GLY A 103 -10.43 15.53 -2.91
CA GLY A 103 -10.96 15.27 -4.24
C GLY A 103 -10.02 14.44 -5.12
N SER A 104 -10.55 13.94 -6.24
CA SER A 104 -9.75 13.35 -7.31
C SER A 104 -8.83 14.38 -7.97
N GLN A 105 -7.63 13.96 -8.36
CA GLN A 105 -6.64 14.78 -9.06
C GLN A 105 -6.33 14.19 -10.43
N ASP A 106 -5.86 15.05 -11.34
CA ASP A 106 -5.23 14.61 -12.59
C ASP A 106 -3.98 13.79 -12.23
N THR A 107 -3.83 12.62 -12.84
CA THR A 107 -2.68 11.75 -12.53
C THR A 107 -1.40 12.24 -13.22
N GLY A 108 -1.52 13.08 -14.23
CA GLY A 108 -0.49 13.47 -15.20
C GLY A 108 -0.21 12.40 -16.25
N PHE A 109 -0.91 11.27 -16.24
CA PHE A 109 -0.80 10.21 -17.25
C PHE A 109 -2.04 10.19 -18.15
N ASN A 110 -1.82 9.89 -19.42
CA ASN A 110 -2.87 9.85 -20.42
C ASN A 110 -3.03 8.44 -20.98
N ILE A 111 -4.24 8.13 -21.41
CA ILE A 111 -4.56 6.88 -22.10
C ILE A 111 -5.62 7.10 -23.16
N ASP A 112 -5.47 6.44 -24.30
CA ASP A 112 -6.53 6.38 -25.30
C ASP A 112 -7.64 5.44 -24.79
N ALA A 113 -8.64 6.02 -24.13
CA ALA A 113 -9.66 5.25 -23.42
C ALA A 113 -10.75 4.71 -24.36
N ASN A 114 -10.91 5.33 -25.54
CA ASN A 114 -11.98 5.05 -26.49
C ASN A 114 -11.47 4.37 -27.79
N GLY A 115 -10.15 4.24 -27.97
CA GLY A 115 -9.51 3.64 -29.13
C GLY A 115 -9.48 4.55 -30.36
N ASP A 116 -9.62 5.86 -30.19
CA ASP A 116 -9.66 6.85 -31.28
C ASP A 116 -8.27 7.41 -31.66
N THR A 117 -7.21 6.88 -31.04
CA THR A 117 -5.80 7.27 -31.17
C THR A 117 -5.42 8.61 -30.51
N VAL A 118 -6.32 9.22 -29.75
CA VAL A 118 -6.07 10.42 -28.95
C VAL A 118 -5.99 10.01 -27.48
N ALA A 119 -4.90 10.39 -26.81
CA ALA A 119 -4.73 10.07 -25.40
C ALA A 119 -5.50 11.06 -24.51
N ASP A 120 -6.39 10.53 -23.66
CA ASP A 120 -7.19 11.27 -22.70
C ASP A 120 -6.49 11.35 -21.34
N PRO A 121 -6.54 12.50 -20.63
CA PRO A 121 -6.06 12.59 -19.26
C PRO A 121 -6.81 11.63 -18.33
N THR A 122 -6.09 10.96 -17.44
CA THR A 122 -6.68 10.11 -16.40
C THR A 122 -6.78 10.87 -15.08
N LYS A 123 -7.72 10.47 -14.22
CA LYS A 123 -7.82 11.00 -12.85
C LYS A 123 -7.67 9.87 -11.85
N ALA A 124 -7.35 10.21 -10.61
CA ALA A 124 -7.46 9.25 -9.52
C ALA A 124 -7.96 9.95 -8.26
N PHE A 125 -8.77 9.25 -7.47
CA PHE A 125 -9.13 9.71 -6.12
C PHE A 125 -8.18 9.11 -5.08
N PRO A 126 -7.80 9.87 -4.03
CA PRO A 126 -7.02 9.31 -2.94
C PRO A 126 -7.80 8.19 -2.29
N ASN A 127 -7.17 7.07 -1.99
CA ASN A 127 -7.73 5.93 -1.26
C ASN A 127 -6.66 5.38 -0.31
N GLN A 128 -7.00 4.43 0.57
CA GLN A 128 -6.04 3.79 1.48
C GLN A 128 -5.14 4.82 2.19
N LEU A 129 -5.73 5.82 2.84
CA LEU A 129 -5.03 6.92 3.49
C LEU A 129 -4.30 6.42 4.76
N GLN A 130 -3.05 5.97 4.60
CA GLN A 130 -2.30 5.25 5.64
C GLN A 130 -1.76 6.15 6.74
N SER A 131 -1.26 7.33 6.38
CA SER A 131 -0.62 8.23 7.33
C SER A 131 -0.95 9.69 7.04
N ILE A 132 -0.70 10.52 8.05
CA ILE A 132 -0.78 11.98 7.97
C ILE A 132 0.36 12.54 8.83
N VAL A 133 1.07 13.53 8.31
CA VAL A 133 2.18 14.19 9.01
C VAL A 133 2.01 15.69 8.92
N ILE A 134 2.00 16.38 10.07
CA ILE A 134 1.92 17.83 10.14
C ILE A 134 3.33 18.40 10.14
N ARG A 135 3.57 19.37 9.26
CA ARG A 135 4.80 20.16 9.19
C ARG A 135 4.43 21.61 8.93
N GLY A 136 4.90 22.52 9.78
CA GLY A 136 4.48 23.91 9.72
C GLY A 136 2.95 24.03 9.86
N ASN A 137 2.31 24.65 8.86
CA ASN A 137 0.85 24.79 8.80
C ASN A 137 0.20 23.85 7.77
N GLN A 138 0.94 22.86 7.29
CA GLN A 138 0.48 21.86 6.33
C GLN A 138 0.37 20.47 6.98
N ALA A 139 -0.54 19.64 6.48
CA ALA A 139 -0.52 18.21 6.70
C ALA A 139 -0.36 17.45 5.38
N TYR A 140 0.51 16.45 5.36
CA TYR A 140 0.87 15.66 4.18
C TYR A 140 0.38 14.23 4.33
N LEU A 141 -0.26 13.71 3.30
CA LEU A 141 -0.92 12.40 3.29
C LEU A 141 -0.44 11.57 2.10
N PRO A 142 0.61 10.76 2.26
CA PRO A 142 0.97 9.77 1.25
C PRO A 142 -0.08 8.65 1.22
N ASN A 143 -0.54 8.28 0.03
CA ASN A 143 -1.58 7.29 -0.13
C ASN A 143 -1.59 6.64 -1.52
N ILE A 144 -2.27 5.50 -1.63
CA ILE A 144 -2.55 4.84 -2.91
C ILE A 144 -3.81 5.49 -3.49
N ALA A 145 -3.70 6.16 -4.62
CA ALA A 145 -4.88 6.67 -5.32
C ALA A 145 -5.36 5.65 -6.36
N ALA A 146 -6.67 5.61 -6.57
CA ALA A 146 -7.30 4.66 -7.48
C ALA A 146 -7.92 5.38 -8.67
N SER A 147 -7.68 4.83 -9.85
CA SER A 147 -8.15 5.25 -11.16
C SER A 147 -8.86 4.04 -11.81
N PRO A 148 -10.09 3.73 -11.37
CA PRO A 148 -10.78 2.50 -11.74
C PRO A 148 -11.36 2.47 -13.15
N SER A 149 -11.35 3.59 -13.88
CA SER A 149 -11.94 3.67 -15.21
C SER A 149 -11.13 2.85 -16.22
N LYS A 150 -11.82 2.36 -17.25
CA LYS A 150 -11.16 1.59 -18.32
C LYS A 150 -10.25 2.47 -19.20
N PRO A 151 -9.21 1.89 -19.82
CA PRO A 151 -8.75 0.51 -19.64
C PRO A 151 -7.81 0.38 -18.44
N LEU A 152 -7.95 -0.71 -17.69
CA LEU A 152 -7.05 -1.03 -16.59
C LEU A 152 -5.73 -1.59 -17.13
N LYS A 153 -4.64 -0.86 -16.88
CA LYS A 153 -3.27 -1.22 -17.22
C LYS A 153 -2.34 -0.67 -16.14
N PHE A 154 -1.14 -1.22 -16.07
CA PHE A 154 -0.25 -0.98 -14.95
C PHE A 154 0.03 0.50 -14.69
N ASN A 155 0.10 1.33 -15.74
CA ASN A 155 0.52 2.72 -15.67
C ASN A 155 -0.62 3.72 -15.45
N VAL A 156 -1.86 3.26 -15.22
CA VAL A 156 -3.03 4.14 -15.11
C VAL A 156 -4.03 3.75 -14.03
N ASP A 157 -3.95 2.56 -13.43
CA ASP A 157 -4.97 2.07 -12.48
C ASP A 157 -4.76 2.54 -11.03
N THR A 158 -3.51 2.59 -10.60
CA THR A 158 -3.10 2.98 -9.25
C THR A 158 -2.06 4.09 -9.35
N GLN A 159 -2.09 5.01 -8.40
CA GLN A 159 -1.17 6.15 -8.41
C GLN A 159 -0.58 6.42 -7.01
N ALA A 160 0.61 7.03 -7.01
CA ALA A 160 1.40 7.28 -5.83
C ALA A 160 1.22 8.73 -5.35
N PHE A 161 0.11 9.01 -4.68
CA PHE A 161 -0.26 10.38 -4.32
C PHE A 161 0.37 10.83 -3.00
N VAL A 162 0.68 12.12 -2.91
CA VAL A 162 0.82 12.85 -1.65
C VAL A 162 -0.14 14.04 -1.69
N ASN A 163 -1.27 13.89 -0.98
CA ASN A 163 -2.23 14.98 -0.79
C ASN A 163 -1.75 15.92 0.31
N VAL A 164 -2.18 17.19 0.25
CA VAL A 164 -1.79 18.23 1.21
C VAL A 164 -3.04 18.94 1.72
N ILE A 165 -3.09 19.17 3.04
CA ILE A 165 -4.08 20.00 3.70
C ILE A 165 -3.38 21.26 4.20
N ASP A 166 -3.89 22.43 3.83
CA ASP A 166 -3.43 23.72 4.37
C ASP A 166 -4.16 24.06 5.66
N ASN A 167 -3.59 24.99 6.43
CA ASN A 167 -4.16 25.50 7.69
C ASN A 167 -4.34 24.42 8.77
N ALA A 168 -3.50 23.38 8.73
CA ALA A 168 -3.56 22.25 9.65
C ALA A 168 -3.17 22.62 11.09
N ALA A 169 -2.30 23.60 11.29
CA ALA A 169 -1.91 24.06 12.63
C ALA A 169 -2.72 25.28 13.09
N THR A 170 -3.04 26.19 12.16
CA THR A 170 -3.72 27.45 12.43
C THR A 170 -4.68 27.80 11.29
N GLY A 171 -5.88 28.30 11.64
CA GLY A 171 -6.93 28.63 10.67
C GLY A 171 -7.91 27.48 10.44
N THR A 172 -8.64 27.53 9.31
CA THR A 172 -9.60 26.48 8.91
C THR A 172 -8.93 25.52 7.93
N PRO A 173 -8.78 24.24 8.27
CA PRO A 173 -8.15 23.26 7.40
C PRO A 173 -8.89 23.10 6.08
N ALA A 174 -8.15 23.00 4.98
CA ALA A 174 -8.72 22.85 3.64
C ALA A 174 -7.83 21.98 2.75
N ASP A 175 -8.45 21.27 1.81
CA ASP A 175 -7.73 20.52 0.78
C ASP A 175 -6.92 21.50 -0.09
N ALA A 176 -5.59 21.37 -0.06
CA ALA A 176 -4.66 22.17 -0.84
C ALA A 176 -4.18 21.44 -2.10
N SER A 177 -4.81 20.33 -2.45
CA SER A 177 -4.38 19.48 -3.57
C SER A 177 -4.46 20.19 -4.93
N ALA A 178 -5.17 21.32 -5.07
CA ALA A 178 -5.13 22.10 -6.31
C ALA A 178 -3.75 22.71 -6.59
N ASP A 179 -2.99 23.07 -5.54
CA ASP A 179 -1.74 23.84 -5.68
C ASP A 179 -0.50 23.09 -5.13
N LYS A 180 -0.70 22.13 -4.21
CA LYS A 180 0.40 21.49 -3.45
C LYS A 180 0.47 19.97 -3.59
N PHE A 181 -0.44 19.40 -4.37
CA PHE A 181 -0.49 17.98 -4.67
C PHE A 181 0.72 17.53 -5.49
N ILE A 182 1.12 16.27 -5.29
CA ILE A 182 2.09 15.61 -6.17
C ILE A 182 1.73 14.13 -6.36
N ASN A 183 1.77 13.68 -7.61
CA ASN A 183 1.83 12.26 -7.94
C ASN A 183 3.29 11.86 -8.10
N LEU A 184 3.81 11.06 -7.17
CA LEU A 184 5.22 10.68 -7.13
C LEU A 184 5.66 9.96 -8.42
N HIS A 185 4.77 9.23 -9.09
CA HIS A 185 5.08 8.55 -10.35
C HIS A 185 5.57 9.50 -11.45
N LEU A 186 5.17 10.77 -11.42
CA LEU A 186 5.65 11.73 -12.41
C LEU A 186 7.18 11.91 -12.33
N GLY A 187 7.76 11.86 -11.12
CA GLY A 187 9.20 11.92 -10.89
C GLY A 187 9.95 10.60 -11.18
N ALA A 188 9.27 9.55 -11.63
CA ALA A 188 9.86 8.26 -12.00
C ALA A 188 9.85 8.01 -13.51
N ARG A 189 9.38 8.98 -14.31
CA ARG A 189 9.31 8.83 -15.78
C ARG A 189 10.69 8.66 -16.38
N ASP A 190 11.64 9.42 -15.86
CA ASP A 190 13.05 9.31 -16.19
C ASP A 190 13.82 8.83 -14.93
N PRO A 191 14.61 7.75 -15.00
CA PRO A 191 15.43 7.33 -13.88
C PRO A 191 16.57 8.32 -13.63
N GLU A 192 17.01 8.43 -12.37
CA GLU A 192 18.30 9.06 -12.08
C GLU A 192 19.43 8.36 -12.85
N ALA A 193 20.44 9.12 -13.27
CA ALA A 193 21.57 8.59 -14.02
C ALA A 193 22.22 7.40 -13.27
N GLY A 194 22.33 6.26 -13.95
CA GLY A 194 22.92 5.03 -13.37
C GLY A 194 21.97 4.22 -12.47
N LYS A 195 20.69 4.60 -12.37
CA LYS A 195 19.67 3.88 -11.62
C LYS A 195 18.66 3.20 -12.54
N THR A 196 18.06 2.12 -12.05
CA THR A 196 16.95 1.43 -12.72
C THR A 196 15.70 2.32 -12.70
N LYS A 197 14.91 2.29 -13.78
CA LYS A 197 13.61 2.96 -13.79
C LYS A 197 12.61 2.17 -12.95
N LEU A 198 12.20 2.76 -11.84
CA LEU A 198 11.25 2.20 -10.89
C LEU A 198 10.23 3.26 -10.49
N PHE A 199 8.96 2.89 -10.53
CA PHE A 199 7.85 3.67 -10.03
C PHE A 199 7.59 3.38 -8.56
N PHE A 200 6.93 4.32 -7.90
CA PHE A 200 6.85 4.38 -6.44
C PHE A 200 5.56 3.75 -5.89
N ALA A 201 5.39 2.44 -6.07
CA ALA A 201 4.21 1.70 -5.62
C ALA A 201 3.93 1.93 -4.12
N ASN A 202 2.66 2.08 -3.80
CA ASN A 202 2.13 2.12 -2.44
C ASN A 202 2.81 3.12 -1.50
N PRO A 203 2.65 4.46 -1.71
CA PRO A 203 3.11 5.44 -0.74
C PRO A 203 2.46 5.21 0.62
N TRP A 204 3.27 5.28 1.67
CA TRP A 204 2.83 4.87 3.00
C TRP A 204 3.07 5.89 4.10
N ALA A 205 4.30 6.39 4.22
CA ALA A 205 4.72 7.34 5.24
C ALA A 205 5.58 8.45 4.62
N ILE A 206 5.69 9.59 5.28
CA ILE A 206 6.55 10.69 4.85
C ILE A 206 7.23 11.33 6.06
N ALA A 207 8.49 11.74 5.92
CA ALA A 207 9.21 12.50 6.94
C ALA A 207 10.02 13.62 6.30
N PHE A 208 10.42 14.60 7.13
CA PHE A 208 11.07 15.83 6.67
C PHE A 208 12.38 16.07 7.41
N THR A 209 13.36 16.68 6.73
CA THR A 209 14.65 17.03 7.35
C THR A 209 14.54 18.16 8.35
N ASN A 210 13.49 18.98 8.24
CA ASN A 210 13.15 20.07 9.14
C ASN A 210 11.64 20.27 9.24
N GLN A 211 11.19 20.94 10.31
CA GLN A 211 9.77 21.11 10.62
C GLN A 211 9.13 22.37 10.00
N SER A 212 9.92 23.21 9.33
CA SER A 212 9.48 24.47 8.69
C SER A 212 10.52 24.98 7.69
N GLY A 213 10.14 25.89 6.79
CA GLY A 213 11.04 26.49 5.80
C GLY A 213 11.36 25.54 4.64
N ALA A 214 12.37 25.87 3.83
CA ALA A 214 12.82 24.98 2.76
C ALA A 214 13.62 23.80 3.30
N GLY A 215 13.50 22.62 2.69
CA GLY A 215 14.20 21.40 3.10
C GLY A 215 13.92 20.23 2.16
N ASN A 216 14.05 19.01 2.67
CA ASN A 216 13.70 17.80 1.94
C ASN A 216 12.62 16.99 2.65
N ALA A 217 11.84 16.28 1.86
CA ALA A 217 10.90 15.26 2.31
C ALA A 217 11.32 13.90 1.75
N TYR A 218 10.97 12.84 2.48
CA TYR A 218 11.23 11.46 2.10
C TYR A 218 9.94 10.67 2.25
N ALA A 219 9.33 10.31 1.12
CA ALA A 219 8.14 9.47 1.09
C ALA A 219 8.53 8.00 0.95
N VAL A 220 7.95 7.14 1.76
CA VAL A 220 8.15 5.69 1.73
C VAL A 220 7.27 5.09 0.65
N SER A 221 7.88 4.41 -0.32
CA SER A 221 7.21 3.57 -1.31
C SER A 221 7.25 2.13 -0.81
N ALA A 222 6.17 1.70 -0.15
CA ALA A 222 6.09 0.41 0.50
C ALA A 222 6.09 -0.76 -0.50
N GLY A 223 5.63 -0.54 -1.72
CA GLY A 223 5.55 -1.58 -2.74
C GLY A 223 6.86 -1.78 -3.49
N SER A 224 7.66 -0.73 -3.65
CA SER A 224 8.89 -0.76 -4.44
C SER A 224 10.17 -0.84 -3.59
N ASP A 225 10.04 -0.87 -2.26
CA ASP A 225 11.16 -0.89 -1.31
C ASP A 225 12.05 0.36 -1.37
N LEU A 226 11.46 1.54 -1.64
CA LEU A 226 12.19 2.78 -1.87
C LEU A 226 11.85 3.88 -0.85
N LEU A 227 12.81 4.79 -0.63
CA LEU A 227 12.52 6.15 -0.15
C LEU A 227 12.60 7.13 -1.33
N VAL A 228 11.51 7.84 -1.60
CA VAL A 228 11.43 8.88 -2.64
C VAL A 228 11.81 10.22 -2.02
N LYS A 229 12.90 10.82 -2.48
CA LYS A 229 13.36 12.13 -2.02
C LYS A 229 12.64 13.22 -2.80
N LEU A 230 12.20 14.25 -2.09
CA LEU A 230 11.54 15.44 -2.64
C LEU A 230 12.17 16.70 -2.04
N ASN A 231 12.06 17.80 -2.75
CA ASN A 231 12.22 19.13 -2.19
C ASN A 231 10.91 19.56 -1.51
N VAL A 232 11.01 20.34 -0.44
CA VAL A 232 9.88 21.08 0.13
C VAL A 232 10.27 22.53 0.30
N ASP A 233 9.43 23.45 -0.18
CA ASP A 233 9.70 24.88 -0.03
C ASP A 233 9.15 25.45 1.29
N ALA A 234 9.36 26.75 1.52
CA ALA A 234 8.88 27.42 2.72
C ALA A 234 7.34 27.56 2.80
N SER A 235 6.65 27.46 1.66
CA SER A 235 5.19 27.47 1.58
C SER A 235 4.56 26.08 1.75
N GLY A 236 5.42 25.04 1.82
CA GLY A 236 5.03 23.66 1.99
C GLY A 236 4.76 22.91 0.69
N VAL A 237 5.06 23.49 -0.48
CA VAL A 237 4.91 22.81 -1.78
C VAL A 237 6.02 21.77 -1.94
N LEU A 238 5.65 20.56 -2.36
CA LEU A 238 6.60 19.51 -2.72
C LEU A 238 7.00 19.62 -4.19
N SER A 239 8.25 19.33 -4.50
CA SER A 239 8.73 19.20 -5.88
C SER A 239 9.79 18.12 -6.02
N PHE A 240 9.97 17.62 -7.24
CA PHE A 240 11.00 16.64 -7.54
C PHE A 240 12.40 17.26 -7.46
N THR A 241 13.40 16.41 -7.20
CA THR A 241 14.76 16.88 -6.89
C THR A 241 15.59 17.29 -8.10
N VAL A 242 15.20 16.90 -9.32
CA VAL A 242 15.94 17.18 -10.55
C VAL A 242 15.10 18.03 -11.49
N ASP A 243 13.98 17.48 -11.99
CA ASP A 243 13.05 18.15 -12.90
C ASP A 243 11.63 17.57 -12.79
N ALA A 244 10.72 17.99 -13.67
CA ALA A 244 9.31 17.55 -13.64
C ALA A 244 9.10 16.04 -13.86
N ASN A 245 10.10 15.32 -14.38
CA ASN A 245 10.03 13.91 -14.73
C ASN A 245 10.97 13.03 -13.87
N THR A 246 11.84 13.65 -13.08
CA THR A 246 12.95 12.97 -12.40
C THR A 246 13.07 13.41 -10.94
N THR A 247 12.98 12.44 -10.03
CA THR A 247 13.29 12.60 -8.61
C THR A 247 14.23 11.51 -8.14
N ARG A 248 15.04 11.83 -7.13
CA ARG A 248 15.96 10.88 -6.51
C ARG A 248 15.21 9.88 -5.65
N TYR A 249 15.71 8.66 -5.60
CA TYR A 249 15.24 7.65 -4.66
C TYR A 249 16.40 6.89 -4.04
N ILE A 250 16.16 6.34 -2.86
CA ILE A 250 17.09 5.46 -2.13
C ILE A 250 16.48 4.07 -2.16
N ASP A 251 17.21 3.12 -2.75
CA ASP A 251 16.82 1.70 -2.75
C ASP A 251 17.17 1.10 -1.39
N LEU A 252 16.16 0.59 -0.68
CA LEU A 252 16.36 -0.04 0.63
C LEU A 252 16.68 -1.53 0.50
N ASN A 253 16.39 -2.12 -0.65
CA ASN A 253 16.46 -3.54 -0.95
C ASN A 253 17.24 -3.75 -2.26
N ASP A 254 18.43 -3.15 -2.33
CA ASP A 254 19.36 -3.36 -3.43
C ASP A 254 20.12 -4.68 -3.20
N PRO A 255 19.84 -5.75 -3.97
CA PRO A 255 20.51 -7.04 -3.77
C PRO A 255 22.00 -7.00 -4.12
N GLU A 256 22.45 -5.97 -4.85
CA GLU A 256 23.85 -5.80 -5.24
C GLU A 256 24.65 -4.98 -4.22
N ASP A 257 24.01 -4.41 -3.18
CA ASP A 257 24.71 -3.69 -2.13
C ASP A 257 25.33 -4.69 -1.13
N PRO A 258 26.66 -4.89 -1.14
CA PRO A 258 27.31 -5.87 -0.27
C PRO A 258 27.20 -5.50 1.22
N ALA A 259 26.87 -4.25 1.56
CA ALA A 259 26.67 -3.84 2.94
C ALA A 259 25.32 -4.31 3.51
N THR A 260 24.36 -4.68 2.65
CA THR A 260 22.97 -4.95 3.06
C THR A 260 22.36 -6.22 2.46
N ALA A 261 22.93 -6.78 1.38
CA ALA A 261 22.41 -7.94 0.66
C ALA A 261 22.20 -9.20 1.55
N ASP A 262 23.15 -9.52 2.44
CA ASP A 262 23.06 -10.68 3.34
C ASP A 262 22.07 -10.46 4.50
N ALA A 263 21.53 -9.25 4.68
CA ALA A 263 20.65 -8.89 5.79
C ALA A 263 19.15 -9.03 5.46
N ASN A 264 18.80 -9.55 4.27
CA ASN A 264 17.43 -9.55 3.75
C ASN A 264 16.84 -8.12 3.81
N ALA A 265 17.56 -7.10 3.37
CA ALA A 265 17.28 -5.71 3.74
C ALA A 265 16.00 -5.13 3.11
N GLY A 266 15.40 -4.13 3.77
CA GLY A 266 14.55 -3.14 3.08
C GLY A 266 13.15 -3.53 2.60
N LYS A 267 12.76 -4.81 2.68
CA LYS A 267 11.49 -5.28 2.11
C LYS A 267 10.24 -4.74 2.82
N ASN A 268 9.34 -4.15 2.02
CA ASN A 268 8.07 -3.54 2.38
C ASN A 268 8.20 -2.51 3.52
N PRO A 269 8.82 -1.35 3.27
CA PRO A 269 8.99 -0.29 4.27
C PRO A 269 7.64 0.37 4.59
N LEU A 270 7.30 0.54 5.88
CA LEU A 270 6.01 1.08 6.33
C LEU A 270 6.12 2.29 7.27
N GLY A 271 7.32 2.75 7.60
CA GLY A 271 7.46 3.89 8.51
C GLY A 271 8.84 4.49 8.43
N ILE A 272 8.92 5.81 8.57
CA ILE A 272 10.17 6.56 8.53
C ILE A 272 10.18 7.60 9.65
N VAL A 273 11.32 7.77 10.30
CA VAL A 273 11.62 8.91 11.16
C VAL A 273 12.98 9.50 10.80
N ILE A 274 13.11 10.82 10.87
CA ILE A 274 14.37 11.52 10.58
C ILE A 274 14.90 12.15 11.86
N ARG A 275 16.11 11.77 12.25
CA ARG A 275 16.85 12.32 13.38
C ARG A 275 17.77 13.43 12.87
N ASN A 276 17.72 14.59 13.52
CA ASN A 276 18.60 15.76 13.27
C ASN A 276 18.67 16.26 11.81
N GLY A 277 17.74 15.82 10.95
CA GLY A 277 17.72 16.16 9.53
C GLY A 277 18.72 15.42 8.65
N ASP A 278 19.56 14.54 9.20
CA ASP A 278 20.68 13.90 8.49
C ASP A 278 20.59 12.37 8.41
N THR A 279 19.81 11.74 9.29
CA THR A 279 19.74 10.28 9.40
C THR A 279 18.28 9.84 9.44
N ALA A 280 17.87 8.99 8.50
CA ALA A 280 16.56 8.35 8.54
C ALA A 280 16.63 6.92 9.08
N TYR A 281 15.58 6.52 9.80
CA TYR A 281 15.34 5.14 10.21
C TYR A 281 14.03 4.68 9.60
N THR A 282 14.08 3.61 8.80
CA THR A 282 12.91 3.07 8.10
C THR A 282 12.59 1.67 8.59
N MET A 283 11.37 1.45 9.07
CA MET A 283 10.90 0.14 9.51
C MET A 283 10.44 -0.68 8.30
N ASN A 284 11.03 -1.86 8.14
CA ASN A 284 10.77 -2.75 7.01
C ASN A 284 9.98 -3.98 7.49
N TYR A 285 8.72 -4.05 7.09
CA TYR A 285 7.75 -4.98 7.67
C TYR A 285 7.90 -6.42 7.17
N VAL A 286 8.28 -6.61 5.91
CA VAL A 286 8.48 -7.96 5.36
C VAL A 286 9.84 -8.48 5.79
N SER A 287 10.90 -7.68 5.65
CA SER A 287 12.25 -8.10 6.00
C SER A 287 12.55 -8.14 7.49
N ARG A 288 11.68 -7.57 8.34
CA ARG A 288 11.79 -7.60 9.81
C ARG A 288 13.04 -6.91 10.36
N ASN A 289 13.43 -5.82 9.72
CA ASN A 289 14.61 -5.03 10.09
C ASN A 289 14.32 -3.53 9.97
N VAL A 290 15.29 -2.71 10.37
CA VAL A 290 15.28 -1.26 10.20
C VAL A 290 16.45 -0.85 9.31
N SER A 291 16.19 -0.13 8.23
CA SER A 291 17.24 0.51 7.43
C SER A 291 17.63 1.84 8.08
N VAL A 292 18.92 2.05 8.29
CA VAL A 292 19.50 3.34 8.70
C VAL A 292 20.10 3.99 7.46
N VAL A 293 19.64 5.19 7.15
CA VAL A 293 19.95 5.89 5.91
C VAL A 293 20.62 7.22 6.21
N ASN A 294 21.78 7.45 5.60
CA ASN A 294 22.44 8.75 5.59
C ASN A 294 21.82 9.62 4.49
N LEU A 295 21.18 10.72 4.88
CA LEU A 295 20.45 11.62 3.98
C LEU A 295 21.35 12.66 3.29
N ALA A 296 22.59 12.83 3.76
CA ALA A 296 23.57 13.68 3.10
C ALA A 296 24.15 12.97 1.86
N THR A 297 24.28 11.65 1.91
CA THR A 297 24.78 10.83 0.80
C THR A 297 23.70 10.06 0.07
N ASP A 298 22.46 10.06 0.57
CA ASP A 298 21.33 9.26 0.05
C ASP A 298 21.68 7.76 -0.03
N GLN A 299 22.28 7.21 1.04
CA GLN A 299 22.73 5.81 1.10
C GLN A 299 22.23 5.09 2.35
N VAL A 300 21.87 3.81 2.21
CA VAL A 300 21.70 2.91 3.36
C VAL A 300 23.10 2.64 3.94
N ILE A 301 23.28 2.90 5.23
CA ILE A 301 24.58 2.76 5.91
C ILE A 301 24.60 1.62 6.92
N GLN A 302 23.43 1.12 7.32
CA GLN A 302 23.29 0.01 8.25
C GLN A 302 21.89 -0.59 8.15
N VAL A 303 21.79 -1.89 8.39
CA VAL A 303 20.51 -2.59 8.60
C VAL A 303 20.52 -3.21 9.99
N ILE A 304 19.49 -2.91 10.79
CA ILE A 304 19.33 -3.40 12.16
C ILE A 304 18.25 -4.48 12.15
N LYS A 305 18.65 -5.73 12.36
CA LYS A 305 17.72 -6.85 12.52
C LYS A 305 16.89 -6.68 13.79
N LEU A 306 15.57 -6.79 13.67
CA LEU A 306 14.66 -6.69 14.82
C LEU A 306 14.21 -8.06 15.34
N THR A 307 14.03 -9.03 14.45
CA THR A 307 13.64 -10.40 14.81
C THR A 307 14.26 -11.39 13.83
N ASP A 308 14.34 -12.65 14.26
CA ASP A 308 14.88 -13.73 13.44
C ASP A 308 13.99 -14.03 12.23
N LEU A 309 14.67 -14.44 11.13
CA LEU A 309 13.97 -15.08 10.03
C LEU A 309 13.46 -16.45 10.50
N PRO A 310 12.35 -16.93 9.92
CA PRO A 310 11.86 -18.28 10.20
C PRO A 310 12.94 -19.35 9.95
N PRO A 311 12.93 -20.47 10.67
CA PRO A 311 13.89 -21.55 10.43
C PRO A 311 13.77 -22.09 9.00
N ALA A 312 14.91 -22.44 8.39
CA ALA A 312 14.98 -22.96 7.04
C ALA A 312 14.14 -24.24 6.85
N GLY A 313 13.50 -24.36 5.69
CA GLY A 313 12.65 -25.50 5.30
C GLY A 313 11.31 -25.57 6.02
N THR A 314 10.91 -24.54 6.78
CA THR A 314 9.64 -24.53 7.52
C THR A 314 8.53 -23.82 6.75
N LEU A 315 7.27 -24.19 7.03
CA LEU A 315 6.11 -23.45 6.51
C LEU A 315 6.21 -21.95 6.82
N ALA A 316 6.70 -21.56 7.99
CA ALA A 316 6.84 -20.15 8.34
C ALA A 316 7.81 -19.38 7.42
N GLU A 317 8.82 -20.08 6.87
CA GLU A 317 9.74 -19.53 5.87
C GLU A 317 9.02 -19.35 4.52
N GLU A 318 8.32 -20.37 4.06
CA GLU A 318 7.48 -20.31 2.85
C GLU A 318 6.48 -19.15 2.91
N LEU A 319 5.77 -19.00 4.04
CA LEU A 319 4.83 -17.90 4.23
C LEU A 319 5.54 -16.53 4.22
N LEU A 320 6.80 -16.44 4.62
CA LEU A 320 7.54 -15.17 4.53
C LEU A 320 7.91 -14.83 3.09
N VAL A 321 8.31 -15.82 2.29
CA VAL A 321 8.53 -15.65 0.84
C VAL A 321 7.21 -15.25 0.16
N GLY A 322 6.10 -15.91 0.48
CA GLY A 322 4.80 -15.54 -0.07
C GLY A 322 4.35 -14.13 0.33
N LYS A 323 4.64 -13.71 1.57
CA LYS A 323 4.41 -12.35 2.04
C LYS A 323 5.18 -11.33 1.20
N GLU A 324 6.43 -11.62 0.84
CA GLU A 324 7.23 -10.77 -0.04
C GLU A 324 6.58 -10.64 -1.42
N MET A 325 6.18 -11.74 -2.04
CA MET A 325 5.54 -11.73 -3.36
C MET A 325 4.23 -10.92 -3.36
N PHE A 326 3.50 -10.91 -2.25
CA PHE A 326 2.25 -10.17 -2.14
C PHE A 326 2.46 -8.65 -2.03
N PHE A 327 3.49 -8.22 -1.31
CA PHE A 327 3.73 -6.81 -0.99
C PHE A 327 4.82 -6.14 -1.83
N SER A 328 5.49 -6.87 -2.72
CA SER A 328 6.52 -6.32 -3.61
C SER A 328 5.97 -6.08 -5.02
N SER A 329 6.29 -4.93 -5.61
CA SER A 329 6.08 -4.66 -7.05
C SER A 329 7.27 -5.12 -7.89
N ARG A 330 8.37 -5.52 -7.24
CA ARG A 330 9.64 -5.86 -7.88
C ARG A 330 9.86 -7.37 -7.87
N GLY A 331 10.11 -7.92 -6.69
CA GLY A 331 10.59 -9.29 -6.48
C GLY A 331 12.07 -9.45 -6.85
N HIS A 332 12.82 -10.18 -6.01
CA HIS A 332 14.20 -10.59 -6.26
C HIS A 332 14.27 -12.12 -6.17
N PHE A 333 14.70 -12.76 -7.26
CA PHE A 333 14.62 -14.19 -7.46
C PHE A 333 16.01 -14.81 -7.58
N ASN A 334 16.11 -16.09 -7.26
CA ASN A 334 17.31 -16.87 -7.47
C ASN A 334 17.74 -16.80 -8.94
N ARG A 335 19.05 -16.67 -9.19
CA ARG A 335 19.63 -16.57 -10.54
C ARG A 335 20.49 -17.78 -10.91
N PRO A 336 19.93 -18.79 -11.59
CA PRO A 336 20.70 -19.86 -12.20
C PRO A 336 21.73 -19.37 -13.22
N ALA A 337 22.76 -20.19 -13.43
CA ALA A 337 23.77 -19.90 -14.44
C ALA A 337 23.18 -19.91 -15.85
N GLY A 338 23.59 -18.95 -16.69
CA GLY A 338 23.11 -18.84 -18.07
C GLY A 338 21.76 -18.12 -18.23
N THR A 339 21.19 -17.58 -17.15
CA THR A 339 19.96 -16.78 -17.21
C THR A 339 20.25 -15.39 -17.79
N THR A 340 19.62 -15.07 -18.92
CA THR A 340 19.57 -13.77 -19.59
C THR A 340 18.27 -13.02 -19.33
N ALA A 341 17.18 -13.71 -18.98
CA ALA A 341 15.98 -13.06 -18.47
C ALA A 341 16.25 -12.39 -17.11
N SER A 342 15.41 -11.43 -16.76
CA SER A 342 15.47 -10.73 -15.49
C SER A 342 15.11 -11.68 -14.36
N THR A 343 15.88 -11.63 -13.29
CA THR A 343 15.59 -12.28 -12.00
C THR A 343 15.10 -11.26 -10.98
N ASP A 344 14.74 -10.08 -11.45
CA ASP A 344 14.35 -8.94 -10.64
C ASP A 344 13.20 -8.21 -11.34
N ASN A 345 12.38 -7.48 -10.59
CA ASN A 345 11.34 -6.60 -11.14
C ASN A 345 10.32 -7.33 -12.05
N ARG A 346 9.98 -8.59 -11.71
CA ARG A 346 9.08 -9.43 -12.53
C ARG A 346 7.59 -9.31 -12.13
N LEU A 347 7.29 -8.71 -10.98
CA LEU A 347 5.93 -8.66 -10.42
C LEU A 347 5.08 -7.51 -10.99
N SER A 348 5.70 -6.44 -11.47
CA SER A 348 5.03 -5.33 -12.14
C SER A 348 6.00 -4.59 -13.06
N SER A 349 5.50 -4.14 -14.21
CA SER A 349 6.24 -3.27 -15.13
C SER A 349 6.81 -2.08 -14.38
N GLU A 350 8.14 -2.01 -14.35
CA GLU A 350 8.87 -0.91 -13.71
C GLU A 350 8.47 -0.70 -12.24
N GLY A 351 7.96 -1.73 -11.55
CA GLY A 351 7.59 -1.67 -10.13
C GLY A 351 6.39 -0.79 -9.80
N TRP A 352 5.44 -0.60 -10.72
CA TRP A 352 4.33 0.35 -10.55
C TRP A 352 3.36 0.03 -9.40
N GLN A 353 3.03 -1.24 -9.21
CA GLN A 353 2.03 -1.69 -8.23
C GLN A 353 2.27 -3.14 -7.80
N ASN A 354 1.50 -3.63 -6.82
CA ASN A 354 1.52 -5.02 -6.39
C ASN A 354 0.15 -5.49 -5.90
N CYS A 355 0.04 -6.74 -5.44
CA CYS A 355 -1.22 -7.29 -4.95
C CYS A 355 -1.82 -6.41 -3.83
N GLY A 356 -0.97 -5.92 -2.92
CA GLY A 356 -1.33 -5.01 -1.84
C GLY A 356 -1.89 -3.65 -2.29
N SER A 357 -1.68 -3.23 -3.54
CA SER A 357 -2.22 -1.99 -4.10
C SER A 357 -3.74 -2.02 -4.19
N CYS A 358 -4.34 -3.17 -4.50
CA CYS A 358 -5.80 -3.36 -4.57
C CYS A 358 -6.33 -4.22 -3.41
N HIS A 359 -5.45 -5.02 -2.81
CA HIS A 359 -5.77 -5.94 -1.71
C HIS A 359 -4.96 -5.64 -0.46
N PHE A 360 -5.24 -4.51 0.20
CA PHE A 360 -4.57 -4.13 1.45
C PHE A 360 -4.58 -5.27 2.48
N ALA A 361 -3.38 -5.77 2.84
CA ALA A 361 -3.22 -6.90 3.76
C ALA A 361 -4.06 -8.15 3.38
N GLY A 362 -4.35 -8.33 2.08
CA GLY A 362 -5.22 -9.41 1.60
C GLY A 362 -6.71 -9.09 1.64
N LEU A 363 -7.11 -7.87 1.98
CA LEU A 363 -8.52 -7.45 2.10
C LEU A 363 -8.97 -6.65 0.87
N THR A 364 -10.02 -5.85 1.01
CA THR A 364 -10.58 -5.02 -0.06
C THR A 364 -10.11 -3.58 0.09
N ASP A 365 -9.70 -2.95 -1.02
CA ASP A 365 -9.55 -1.48 -1.14
C ASP A 365 -10.89 -0.73 -1.31
N ALA A 366 -11.98 -1.49 -1.43
CA ALA A 366 -13.35 -1.08 -1.66
C ALA A 366 -13.61 -0.35 -2.98
N VAL A 367 -12.69 -0.44 -3.94
CA VAL A 367 -12.82 0.13 -5.29
C VAL A 367 -13.53 -0.87 -6.19
N VAL A 368 -14.39 -0.36 -7.07
CA VAL A 368 -14.98 -1.12 -8.17
C VAL A 368 -14.15 -0.83 -9.41
N TRP A 369 -13.43 -1.83 -9.90
CA TRP A 369 -12.51 -1.73 -11.02
C TRP A 369 -13.20 -2.12 -12.33
N GLN A 370 -13.06 -1.30 -13.38
CA GLN A 370 -13.68 -1.55 -14.69
C GLN A 370 -12.86 -2.52 -15.56
N PHE A 371 -12.84 -3.80 -15.18
CA PHE A 371 -12.24 -4.85 -16.01
C PHE A 371 -13.08 -5.17 -17.25
N VAL A 372 -12.46 -5.77 -18.27
CA VAL A 372 -13.13 -6.19 -19.53
C VAL A 372 -14.38 -7.06 -19.28
N PRO A 373 -14.39 -8.04 -18.34
CA PRO A 373 -15.59 -8.84 -18.08
C PRO A 373 -16.68 -8.10 -17.28
N GLY A 374 -16.44 -6.86 -16.87
CA GLY A 374 -17.39 -6.02 -16.15
C GLY A 374 -16.83 -5.39 -14.86
N PRO A 375 -17.48 -4.33 -14.34
CA PRO A 375 -17.08 -3.68 -13.10
C PRO A 375 -17.22 -4.61 -11.90
N ARG A 376 -16.18 -4.71 -11.08
CA ARG A 376 -16.17 -5.58 -9.89
C ARG A 376 -15.34 -4.99 -8.77
N LYS A 377 -15.81 -5.18 -7.55
CA LYS A 377 -15.09 -4.74 -6.35
C LYS A 377 -13.85 -5.62 -6.15
N SER A 378 -12.78 -5.10 -5.55
CA SER A 378 -11.72 -5.98 -5.03
C SER A 378 -12.30 -6.90 -3.96
N ILE A 379 -12.11 -8.21 -4.10
CA ILE A 379 -12.63 -9.22 -3.16
C ILE A 379 -11.61 -9.41 -2.04
N PRO A 380 -12.02 -9.45 -0.75
CA PRO A 380 -11.11 -9.84 0.31
C PRO A 380 -10.74 -11.32 0.20
N MET A 381 -9.48 -11.64 0.38
CA MET A 381 -8.88 -12.96 0.14
C MET A 381 -8.89 -13.86 1.38
N ASN A 382 -9.28 -13.33 2.54
CA ASN A 382 -9.44 -14.11 3.79
C ASN A 382 -10.57 -15.16 3.72
N GLY A 383 -11.39 -15.16 2.66
CA GLY A 383 -12.41 -16.16 2.38
C GLY A 383 -12.11 -17.04 1.16
N THR A 384 -10.86 -17.09 0.71
CA THR A 384 -10.44 -17.91 -0.45
C THR A 384 -10.48 -19.41 -0.15
N TRP A 385 -10.15 -19.80 1.09
CA TRP A 385 -10.33 -21.17 1.59
C TRP A 385 -11.41 -21.21 2.66
N SER A 386 -12.02 -22.38 2.81
CA SER A 386 -12.99 -22.64 3.87
C SER A 386 -12.34 -22.44 5.24
N PRO A 387 -12.96 -21.67 6.16
CA PRO A 387 -12.46 -21.53 7.52
C PRO A 387 -12.54 -22.84 8.31
N HIS A 388 -13.29 -23.84 7.81
CA HIS A 388 -13.40 -25.17 8.41
C HIS A 388 -12.48 -26.21 7.75
N ASN A 389 -11.92 -25.89 6.58
CA ASN A 389 -10.98 -26.75 5.88
C ASN A 389 -10.05 -25.90 5.00
N PRO A 390 -8.78 -25.66 5.40
CA PRO A 390 -7.86 -24.82 4.65
C PRO A 390 -7.40 -25.44 3.31
N PHE A 391 -7.82 -26.67 3.00
CA PHE A 391 -7.57 -27.33 1.71
C PHE A 391 -8.77 -27.27 0.77
N ASP A 392 -9.91 -26.74 1.23
CA ASP A 392 -11.11 -26.54 0.43
C ASP A 392 -11.15 -25.09 -0.08
N GLN A 393 -10.70 -24.88 -1.31
CA GLN A 393 -10.68 -23.58 -1.96
C GLN A 393 -12.00 -23.35 -2.69
N ARG A 394 -12.55 -22.13 -2.60
CA ARG A 394 -13.66 -21.75 -3.49
C ARG A 394 -13.15 -21.45 -4.91
N MET A 395 -14.09 -21.41 -5.84
CA MET A 395 -13.91 -20.73 -7.12
C MET A 395 -13.62 -19.24 -6.91
N LEU A 396 -12.74 -18.67 -7.73
CA LEU A 396 -12.19 -17.34 -7.52
C LEU A 396 -12.82 -16.29 -8.44
N ASN A 397 -12.77 -15.03 -8.00
CA ASN A 397 -13.46 -13.88 -8.58
C ASN A 397 -15.01 -13.93 -8.51
N TYR A 398 -15.65 -12.77 -8.70
CA TYR A 398 -17.12 -12.63 -8.65
C TYR A 398 -17.83 -13.50 -9.69
N SER A 399 -17.20 -13.74 -10.83
CA SER A 399 -17.74 -14.52 -11.95
C SER A 399 -17.21 -15.95 -12.00
N ALA A 400 -16.55 -16.43 -10.94
CA ALA A 400 -15.97 -17.78 -10.86
C ALA A 400 -15.12 -18.13 -12.10
N PHE A 401 -14.24 -17.21 -12.53
CA PHE A 401 -13.49 -17.36 -13.79
C PHE A 401 -12.06 -17.92 -13.62
N PHE A 402 -11.62 -18.13 -12.38
CA PHE A 402 -10.37 -18.81 -12.03
C PHE A 402 -10.68 -19.95 -11.06
N ASP A 403 -10.06 -21.11 -11.24
CA ASP A 403 -10.20 -22.27 -10.36
C ASP A 403 -9.06 -22.41 -9.35
N GLU A 404 -7.95 -21.70 -9.52
CA GLU A 404 -6.82 -21.70 -8.58
C GLU A 404 -6.13 -20.35 -8.42
N VAL A 405 -5.45 -20.15 -7.29
CA VAL A 405 -4.77 -18.87 -7.00
C VAL A 405 -3.62 -18.64 -7.99
N GLU A 406 -3.01 -19.71 -8.47
CA GLU A 406 -1.96 -19.68 -9.49
C GLU A 406 -2.42 -19.01 -10.80
N ASP A 407 -3.72 -19.00 -11.12
CA ASP A 407 -4.25 -18.31 -12.31
C ASP A 407 -4.06 -16.79 -12.26
N PHE A 408 -3.88 -16.21 -11.07
CA PHE A 408 -3.61 -14.77 -10.92
C PHE A 408 -2.24 -14.35 -11.47
N GLU A 409 -1.39 -15.28 -11.89
CA GLU A 409 -0.27 -15.01 -12.79
C GLU A 409 -0.71 -14.22 -14.05
N ILE A 410 -1.95 -14.44 -14.52
CA ILE A 410 -2.54 -13.66 -15.63
C ILE A 410 -2.68 -12.19 -15.26
N ASN A 411 -3.02 -11.86 -14.01
CA ASN A 411 -3.10 -10.48 -13.53
C ASN A 411 -1.70 -9.87 -13.39
N VAL A 412 -0.73 -10.62 -12.88
CA VAL A 412 0.68 -10.18 -12.80
C VAL A 412 1.18 -9.76 -14.18
N ARG A 413 0.86 -10.52 -15.23
CA ARG A 413 1.31 -10.23 -16.60
C ARG A 413 0.52 -9.14 -17.32
N ASN A 414 -0.80 -9.14 -17.18
CA ASN A 414 -1.68 -8.32 -18.02
C ASN A 414 -2.20 -7.05 -17.36
N VAL A 415 -2.25 -7.01 -16.03
CA VAL A 415 -2.68 -5.83 -15.28
C VAL A 415 -1.47 -5.09 -14.75
N SER A 416 -0.61 -5.78 -13.99
CA SER A 416 0.59 -5.17 -13.40
C SER A 416 1.80 -5.15 -14.33
N GLY A 417 1.84 -6.07 -15.30
CA GLY A 417 2.88 -6.22 -16.30
C GLY A 417 2.55 -5.56 -17.64
N PRO A 418 3.37 -5.76 -18.68
CA PRO A 418 3.23 -5.06 -19.95
C PRO A 418 2.11 -5.62 -20.85
N GLY A 419 1.47 -6.72 -20.43
CA GLY A 419 0.55 -7.48 -21.28
C GLY A 419 1.28 -8.35 -22.31
N ALA A 420 0.53 -8.74 -23.34
CA ALA A 420 1.07 -9.58 -24.41
C ALA A 420 2.11 -8.83 -25.26
N LEU A 421 3.20 -9.51 -25.60
CA LEU A 421 4.22 -9.01 -26.52
C LEU A 421 3.65 -8.82 -27.93
N ALA A 422 4.07 -7.75 -28.60
CA ALA A 422 3.72 -7.50 -29.99
C ALA A 422 4.31 -8.55 -30.95
N ALA A 423 5.49 -9.08 -30.62
CA ALA A 423 6.16 -10.15 -31.35
C ALA A 423 6.49 -11.31 -30.39
N PRO A 424 6.08 -12.56 -30.70
CA PRO A 424 6.38 -13.69 -29.84
C PRO A 424 7.88 -13.94 -29.66
N ILE A 425 8.32 -14.25 -28.45
CA ILE A 425 9.67 -14.73 -28.16
C ILE A 425 9.59 -16.24 -27.92
N ALA A 426 10.41 -17.02 -28.64
CA ALA A 426 10.39 -18.48 -28.58
C ALA A 426 8.98 -19.11 -28.75
N GLY A 427 8.11 -18.47 -29.53
CA GLY A 427 6.74 -18.91 -29.79
C GLY A 427 5.71 -18.53 -28.71
N SER A 428 6.10 -17.83 -27.64
CA SER A 428 5.18 -17.31 -26.62
C SER A 428 4.94 -15.81 -26.80
N VAL A 429 3.67 -15.40 -26.66
CA VAL A 429 3.27 -13.97 -26.57
C VAL A 429 3.43 -13.42 -25.16
N GLN A 430 3.78 -14.26 -24.18
CA GLN A 430 4.03 -13.84 -22.82
C GLN A 430 5.44 -13.25 -22.70
N ASP A 431 5.60 -12.19 -21.92
CA ASP A 431 6.90 -11.59 -21.69
C ASP A 431 7.74 -12.47 -20.72
N PRO A 432 8.92 -12.99 -21.14
CA PRO A 432 9.81 -13.73 -20.25
C PRO A 432 10.39 -12.86 -19.13
N GLN A 433 10.31 -11.53 -19.21
CA GLN A 433 10.78 -10.60 -18.18
C GLN A 433 9.79 -10.39 -17.04
N HIS A 434 8.54 -10.85 -17.18
CA HIS A 434 7.48 -10.66 -16.19
C HIS A 434 6.83 -11.98 -15.79
N GLY A 435 6.13 -11.96 -14.65
CA GLY A 435 5.45 -13.12 -14.10
C GLY A 435 6.35 -14.09 -13.34
N LEU A 436 5.72 -14.93 -12.53
CA LEU A 436 6.35 -15.91 -11.66
C LEU A 436 6.46 -17.29 -12.31
N ILE A 437 5.52 -17.67 -13.18
CA ILE A 437 5.58 -18.93 -13.92
C ILE A 437 6.59 -18.78 -15.06
N ILE A 438 7.42 -19.79 -15.27
CA ILE A 438 8.44 -19.82 -16.34
C ILE A 438 8.07 -20.88 -17.37
N SER A 439 8.91 -21.09 -18.39
CA SER A 439 8.68 -22.15 -19.38
C SER A 439 8.47 -23.52 -18.74
N ASP A 440 7.58 -24.32 -19.32
CA ASP A 440 7.33 -25.71 -18.91
C ASP A 440 8.57 -26.62 -19.08
N THR A 441 9.57 -26.16 -19.83
CA THR A 441 10.88 -26.82 -19.96
C THR A 441 11.84 -26.51 -18.79
N GLY A 442 11.46 -25.61 -17.88
CA GLY A 442 12.30 -25.09 -16.80
C GLY A 442 13.29 -24.00 -17.24
N ASP A 443 13.28 -23.60 -18.52
CA ASP A 443 14.13 -22.52 -19.02
C ASP A 443 13.60 -21.15 -18.56
N LEU A 444 14.36 -20.48 -17.69
CA LEU A 444 14.04 -19.12 -17.20
C LEU A 444 14.10 -18.06 -18.29
N ASN A 445 14.82 -18.30 -19.39
CA ASN A 445 14.94 -17.35 -20.49
C ASN A 445 13.69 -17.32 -21.38
N SER A 446 12.77 -18.27 -21.16
CA SER A 446 11.56 -18.45 -21.93
C SER A 446 10.32 -18.29 -21.04
N ALA A 447 9.30 -17.64 -21.57
CA ALA A 447 8.00 -17.53 -20.90
C ALA A 447 7.19 -18.84 -21.08
N PRO A 448 6.21 -19.13 -20.21
CA PRO A 448 5.25 -20.21 -20.47
C PRO A 448 4.55 -19.98 -21.82
N ALA A 449 4.34 -21.06 -22.59
CA ALA A 449 3.67 -20.98 -23.89
C ALA A 449 2.19 -20.55 -23.76
N VAL A 450 1.55 -20.99 -22.67
CA VAL A 450 0.17 -20.67 -22.33
C VAL A 450 0.04 -20.53 -20.82
N ILE A 451 -0.88 -19.67 -20.38
CA ILE A 451 -1.37 -19.60 -19.00
C ILE A 451 -2.87 -19.72 -19.10
N ASN A 452 -3.40 -20.83 -18.60
CA ASN A 452 -4.82 -21.13 -18.69
C ASN A 452 -5.55 -20.68 -17.44
N GLN A 453 -6.87 -20.58 -17.51
CA GLN A 453 -7.72 -20.19 -16.36
C GLN A 453 -8.48 -21.37 -15.75
N PHE A 454 -8.48 -22.52 -16.43
CA PHE A 454 -9.33 -23.68 -16.13
C PHE A 454 -8.89 -24.94 -16.88
N ALA A 455 -8.52 -24.78 -18.15
CA ALA A 455 -8.32 -25.93 -19.03
C ALA A 455 -7.09 -26.78 -18.64
N LEU A 456 -6.08 -26.16 -18.02
CA LEU A 456 -4.87 -26.81 -17.53
C LEU A 456 -4.45 -26.13 -16.23
N PRO A 457 -4.09 -26.91 -15.19
CA PRO A 457 -3.54 -26.36 -13.96
C PRO A 457 -2.24 -25.59 -14.23
N ASN A 458 -2.17 -24.38 -13.70
CA ASN A 458 -0.97 -23.64 -13.41
C ASN A 458 -0.26 -24.11 -12.12
N ALA A 459 -0.98 -24.73 -11.19
CA ALA A 459 -0.41 -25.33 -10.00
C ALA A 459 0.70 -26.35 -10.32
N GLY A 460 1.83 -26.23 -9.62
CA GLY A 460 2.97 -27.14 -9.76
C GLY A 460 3.83 -26.92 -11.01
N ARG A 461 3.52 -25.92 -11.84
CA ARG A 461 4.37 -25.56 -12.99
C ARG A 461 5.72 -24.99 -12.54
N PRO A 462 6.76 -25.09 -13.38
CA PRO A 462 8.02 -24.40 -13.15
C PRO A 462 7.81 -22.91 -12.90
N GLN A 463 8.52 -22.37 -11.91
CA GLN A 463 8.36 -20.97 -11.48
C GLN A 463 9.68 -20.40 -10.96
N GLN A 464 9.73 -19.08 -10.85
CA GLN A 464 10.79 -18.38 -10.14
C GLN A 464 10.88 -18.87 -8.69
N THR A 465 12.09 -18.88 -8.13
CA THR A 465 12.33 -19.29 -6.75
C THR A 465 12.99 -18.19 -5.94
N VAL A 466 12.82 -18.23 -4.62
CA VAL A 466 13.46 -17.31 -3.68
C VAL A 466 14.11 -18.13 -2.58
N THR A 467 15.36 -17.82 -2.27
CA THR A 467 16.08 -18.36 -1.10
C THR A 467 16.28 -17.24 -0.10
N LEU A 468 15.80 -17.42 1.14
CA LEU A 468 16.09 -16.46 2.20
C LEU A 468 17.53 -16.63 2.72
N PRO A 469 18.17 -15.56 3.21
CA PRO A 469 19.52 -15.65 3.79
C PRO A 469 19.61 -16.70 4.90
N GLY A 470 20.64 -17.55 4.82
CA GLY A 470 20.85 -18.65 5.76
C GLY A 470 20.00 -19.91 5.49
N SER A 471 19.23 -19.92 4.39
CA SER A 471 18.48 -21.08 3.93
C SER A 471 19.15 -21.78 2.76
N ASN A 472 18.83 -23.06 2.58
CA ASN A 472 19.17 -23.87 1.41
C ASN A 472 17.91 -24.37 0.67
N THR A 473 16.75 -23.77 0.98
CA THR A 473 15.47 -24.13 0.38
C THR A 473 15.09 -23.10 -0.67
N ASP A 474 15.03 -23.55 -1.93
CA ASP A 474 14.55 -22.75 -3.05
C ASP A 474 13.01 -22.76 -3.05
N TRP A 475 12.39 -21.76 -2.42
CA TRP A 475 10.94 -21.69 -2.34
C TRP A 475 10.32 -21.29 -3.68
N PRO A 476 9.37 -22.06 -4.23
CA PRO A 476 8.67 -21.67 -5.45
C PRO A 476 7.75 -20.47 -5.19
N ALA A 477 7.99 -19.35 -5.87
CA ALA A 477 7.49 -18.03 -5.46
C ALA A 477 5.95 -17.89 -5.51
N LEU A 478 5.30 -18.39 -6.57
CA LEU A 478 3.84 -18.35 -6.71
C LEU A 478 3.16 -19.35 -5.77
N THR A 479 3.77 -20.51 -5.53
CA THR A 479 3.28 -21.44 -4.50
C THR A 479 3.36 -20.82 -3.11
N ALA A 480 4.49 -20.22 -2.76
CA ALA A 480 4.65 -19.53 -1.49
C ALA A 480 3.63 -18.39 -1.35
N LEU A 481 3.38 -17.60 -2.41
CA LEU A 481 2.33 -16.58 -2.45
C LEU A 481 0.96 -17.18 -2.12
N LYS A 482 0.55 -18.26 -2.78
CA LYS A 482 -0.70 -18.96 -2.48
C LYS A 482 -0.76 -19.42 -1.02
N GLU A 483 0.29 -20.04 -0.50
CA GLU A 483 0.30 -20.51 0.89
C GLU A 483 0.21 -19.34 1.88
N TRP A 484 0.80 -18.19 1.57
CA TRP A 484 0.59 -16.95 2.33
C TRP A 484 -0.88 -16.51 2.30
N VAL A 485 -1.53 -16.52 1.14
CA VAL A 485 -2.97 -16.21 1.05
C VAL A 485 -3.79 -17.21 1.88
N ARG A 486 -3.43 -18.50 1.86
CA ARG A 486 -4.14 -19.58 2.56
C ARG A 486 -4.00 -19.50 4.08
N PHE A 487 -2.79 -19.32 4.58
CA PHE A 487 -2.49 -19.51 6.00
C PHE A 487 -2.23 -18.21 6.76
N ALA A 488 -1.85 -17.12 6.08
CA ALA A 488 -1.41 -15.89 6.72
C ALA A 488 -2.45 -14.76 6.63
N ILE A 489 -3.29 -14.70 5.59
CA ILE A 489 -4.37 -13.70 5.54
C ILE A 489 -5.46 -14.10 6.55
N ARG A 490 -5.69 -13.21 7.52
CA ARG A 490 -6.67 -13.42 8.58
C ARG A 490 -7.90 -12.56 8.32
N THR A 491 -9.07 -13.07 8.69
CA THR A 491 -10.23 -12.21 8.92
C THR A 491 -9.89 -11.22 10.02
N PRO A 492 -10.04 -9.89 9.79
CA PRO A 492 -9.88 -8.93 10.87
C PRO A 492 -10.78 -9.30 12.03
N ASN A 493 -10.28 -9.12 13.26
CA ASN A 493 -11.15 -9.21 14.41
C ASN A 493 -12.29 -8.20 14.23
N GLY A 494 -13.52 -8.66 14.48
CA GLY A 494 -14.68 -7.78 14.51
C GLY A 494 -14.52 -6.70 15.56
N ALA A 495 -15.42 -5.71 15.54
CA ALA A 495 -15.59 -4.85 16.69
C ALA A 495 -15.91 -5.71 17.92
N LEU A 496 -15.21 -5.44 19.02
CA LEU A 496 -15.46 -6.11 20.30
C LEU A 496 -16.89 -5.85 20.77
N THR A 497 -17.48 -6.77 21.51
CA THR A 497 -18.80 -6.54 22.12
C THR A 497 -18.69 -5.57 23.29
N THR A 498 -19.82 -4.97 23.67
CA THR A 498 -19.90 -4.11 24.86
C THR A 498 -19.40 -4.81 26.12
N GLU A 499 -19.67 -6.11 26.25
CA GLU A 499 -19.23 -6.94 27.37
C GLU A 499 -17.71 -7.15 27.37
N GLU A 500 -17.13 -7.47 26.22
CA GLU A 500 -15.68 -7.63 26.05
C GLU A 500 -14.92 -6.34 26.38
N LEU A 501 -15.43 -5.20 25.91
CA LEU A 501 -14.85 -3.88 26.23
C LEU A 501 -14.93 -3.58 27.73
N THR A 502 -16.06 -3.88 28.36
CA THR A 502 -16.27 -3.67 29.80
C THR A 502 -15.36 -4.56 30.63
N ALA A 503 -15.22 -5.84 30.26
CA ALA A 503 -14.33 -6.79 30.93
C ALA A 503 -12.85 -6.37 30.85
N GLY A 504 -12.45 -5.75 29.73
CA GLY A 504 -11.12 -5.16 29.56
C GLY A 504 -10.92 -3.82 30.31
N GLY A 505 -11.93 -3.33 31.03
CA GLY A 505 -11.89 -2.02 31.71
C GLY A 505 -11.88 -0.83 30.75
N GLY A 506 -12.29 -1.03 29.49
CA GLY A 506 -12.34 -0.01 28.45
C GLY A 506 -13.71 0.65 28.32
N ALA A 507 -13.78 1.72 27.54
CA ALA A 507 -15.05 2.36 27.18
C ALA A 507 -15.82 1.50 26.16
N THR A 508 -17.16 1.51 26.27
CA THR A 508 -18.06 0.63 25.51
C THR A 508 -18.45 1.18 24.13
N THR A 509 -18.15 2.45 23.85
CA THR A 509 -18.44 3.11 22.57
C THR A 509 -17.80 2.37 21.40
N GLY A 510 -18.57 2.16 20.33
CA GLY A 510 -18.15 1.38 19.16
C GLY A 510 -18.24 -0.14 19.35
N GLY A 511 -18.67 -0.61 20.54
CA GLY A 511 -18.88 -2.02 20.83
C GLY A 511 -20.13 -2.58 20.13
N LEU A 512 -20.06 -3.85 19.72
CA LEU A 512 -21.22 -4.58 19.23
C LEU A 512 -22.16 -4.97 20.39
N SER A 513 -23.45 -5.10 20.10
CA SER A 513 -24.38 -5.73 21.04
C SER A 513 -24.13 -7.24 21.05
N GLN A 514 -23.87 -7.82 22.22
CA GLN A 514 -23.69 -9.26 22.41
C GLN A 514 -24.88 -10.04 21.85
N SER A 515 -26.10 -9.59 22.14
CA SER A 515 -27.33 -10.23 21.66
C SER A 515 -27.47 -10.19 20.13
N ASN A 516 -26.93 -9.16 19.47
CA ASN A 516 -26.99 -9.07 18.01
C ASN A 516 -25.97 -10.04 17.41
N VAL A 517 -24.76 -10.11 17.96
CA VAL A 517 -23.73 -11.07 17.50
C VAL A 517 -24.23 -12.52 17.63
N GLU A 518 -24.94 -12.84 18.69
CA GLU A 518 -25.53 -14.17 18.90
C GLU A 518 -26.65 -14.52 17.90
N GLN A 519 -27.31 -13.51 17.32
CA GLN A 519 -28.37 -13.69 16.32
C GLN A 519 -27.82 -13.82 14.89
N GLY A 520 -26.53 -13.55 14.68
CA GLY A 520 -25.87 -13.46 13.36
C GLY A 520 -26.03 -12.09 12.71
#